data_AF-A0A9R1DA47-F1
#
_entry.id   AF-A0A9R1DA47-F1
#
_cell.length_a   1.000
_cell.length_b   1.000
_cell.length_c   1.000
_cell.angle_alpha   90.00
_cell.angle_beta   90.00
_cell.angle_gamma   90.00
#
_symmetry.space_group_name_H-M   'P 1'
#
loop_
_entity.id
_entity.type
_entity.pdbx_description
1 polymer ?
#
loop_
_entity_poly.entity_id
_entity_poly.type
_entity_poly.pdbx_seq_one_letter_code
_entity_poly.pdbx_strand_id
1 'polypeptide(L)'
;MLGLLSPCISEIEIANIVFQGLIPSISENSISTVKVLALKFSGPALGAVLNILRCFPCLEKLYVIWDEYVKAEIKNVREYDPLDPIKCLENHLKVLVLKNYKGGEEDVGFAKFFVLNAKVLKEIKFGVCKKIDIDKKWMTDQLMLLEVETRPSPDTVFKYRSGSSCWDTYLDTEDLSVADPFSCCFLDG
;
A
#
# COMPACT_ATOMS: atom_id res chain seq x y z
N MET A 1 -22.40 32.97 25.10
CA MET A 1 -21.28 32.44 25.91
C MET A 1 -21.20 30.95 25.65
N LEU A 2 -20.25 30.49 24.81
CA LEU A 2 -19.07 29.64 25.16
C LEU A 2 -19.51 28.29 25.78
N GLY A 3 -19.17 27.08 25.34
CA GLY A 3 -18.25 26.45 24.38
C GLY A 3 -18.36 24.92 24.65
N LEU A 4 -18.17 24.01 23.69
CA LEU A 4 -16.90 23.31 23.47
C LEU A 4 -16.98 22.59 22.12
N LEU A 5 -16.03 22.90 21.23
CA LEU A 5 -15.68 22.01 20.13
C LEU A 5 -14.98 20.79 20.76
N SER A 6 -15.50 19.58 20.54
CA SER A 6 -14.76 18.34 20.78
C SER A 6 -14.26 17.82 19.43
N PRO A 7 -12.96 17.95 19.13
CA PRO A 7 -12.39 17.58 17.85
C PRO A 7 -11.71 16.21 17.96
N CYS A 8 -12.42 15.13 18.28
CA CYS A 8 -11.80 13.80 18.39
C CYS A 8 -12.83 12.72 18.09
N ILE A 9 -13.12 12.47 16.81
CA ILE A 9 -13.55 11.14 16.37
C ILE A 9 -12.51 10.71 15.33
N SER A 10 -11.45 10.07 15.83
CA SER A 10 -10.39 9.44 15.04
C SER A 10 -10.72 7.97 14.82
N GLU A 11 -11.95 7.70 14.38
CA GLU A 11 -12.38 6.33 14.09
C GLU A 11 -12.81 6.30 12.63
N ILE A 12 -11.82 6.07 11.76
CA ILE A 12 -12.10 5.64 10.40
C ILE A 12 -11.67 4.18 10.34
N GLU A 13 -12.58 3.31 10.74
CA GLU A 13 -12.59 1.92 10.33
C GLU A 13 -12.81 1.89 8.80
N ILE A 14 -11.73 1.84 8.01
CA ILE A 14 -11.80 1.45 6.59
C ILE A 14 -11.69 -0.08 6.50
N ALA A 15 -12.41 -0.79 7.37
CA ALA A 15 -12.73 -2.19 7.18
C ALA A 15 -14.09 -2.21 6.47
N ASN A 16 -14.13 -2.52 5.17
CA ASN A 16 -15.30 -2.47 4.28
C ASN A 16 -15.65 -1.11 3.64
N ILE A 17 -14.71 -0.40 3.01
CA ILE A 17 -15.13 0.30 1.77
C ILE A 17 -15.29 -0.78 0.70
N VAL A 18 -16.47 -1.39 0.71
CA VAL A 18 -17.02 -1.94 -0.52
C VAL A 18 -17.20 -0.74 -1.44
N PHE A 19 -16.31 -0.54 -2.42
CA PHE A 19 -16.62 0.32 -3.57
C PHE A 19 -17.73 -0.39 -4.36
N GLN A 20 -18.93 -0.40 -3.81
CA GLN A 20 -20.13 -0.91 -4.44
C GLN A 20 -20.53 0.12 -5.48
N GLY A 21 -19.94 0.00 -6.67
CA GLY A 21 -20.48 0.54 -7.92
C GLY A 21 -20.63 2.06 -8.03
N LEU A 22 -20.07 2.88 -7.14
CA LEU A 22 -20.12 4.33 -7.24
C LEU A 22 -18.71 4.91 -7.17
N ILE A 23 -18.22 5.33 -8.34
CA ILE A 23 -17.07 6.22 -8.47
C ILE A 23 -17.47 7.53 -7.78
N PRO A 24 -16.84 7.96 -6.67
CA PRO A 24 -16.99 9.33 -6.24
C PRO A 24 -16.41 10.19 -7.37
N SER A 25 -17.19 11.12 -7.91
CA SER A 25 -16.69 12.10 -8.88
C SER A 25 -15.45 12.77 -8.28
N ILE A 26 -14.29 12.46 -8.85
CA ILE A 26 -12.98 12.98 -8.46
C ILE A 26 -13.04 14.50 -8.72
N SER A 27 -13.30 15.30 -7.69
CA SER A 27 -13.02 16.74 -7.68
C SER A 27 -13.13 17.35 -6.28
N GLU A 28 -14.12 16.99 -5.45
CA GLU A 28 -14.40 17.80 -4.23
C GLU A 28 -14.12 17.11 -2.88
N ASN A 29 -13.95 15.78 -2.84
CA ASN A 29 -13.89 15.02 -1.58
C ASN A 29 -12.60 14.22 -1.36
N SER A 30 -11.44 14.76 -1.78
CA SER A 30 -10.16 14.11 -1.48
C SER A 30 -9.88 14.18 0.03
N ILE A 31 -9.58 13.04 0.65
CA ILE A 31 -9.34 12.95 2.10
C ILE A 31 -7.84 13.09 2.35
N SER A 32 -7.38 14.32 2.56
CA SER A 32 -5.96 14.64 2.80
C SER A 32 -5.47 14.28 4.21
N THR A 33 -6.36 13.90 5.13
CA THR A 33 -6.02 13.52 6.50
C THR A 33 -5.43 12.12 6.61
N VAL A 34 -5.74 11.23 5.66
CA VAL A 34 -5.24 9.85 5.66
C VAL A 34 -3.79 9.82 5.17
N LYS A 35 -2.89 9.43 6.07
CA LYS A 35 -1.45 9.28 5.80
C LYS A 35 -0.99 7.84 5.70
N VAL A 36 -1.74 6.91 6.28
CA VAL A 36 -1.43 5.47 6.27
C VAL A 36 -2.67 4.72 5.82
N LEU A 37 -2.52 3.83 4.85
CA LEU A 37 -3.62 3.06 4.27
C LEU A 37 -3.19 1.61 4.10
N ALA A 38 -4.06 0.68 4.49
CA ALA A 38 -3.90 -0.73 4.24
C ALA A 38 -5.03 -1.25 3.35
N LEU A 39 -4.66 -1.96 2.29
CA LEU A 39 -5.58 -2.54 1.32
C LEU A 39 -5.34 -4.03 1.19
N LYS A 40 -6.43 -4.79 1.09
CA LYS A 40 -6.41 -6.23 0.99
C LYS A 40 -7.12 -6.66 -0.30
N PHE A 41 -6.44 -7.45 -1.13
CA PHE A 41 -6.93 -7.90 -2.44
C PHE A 41 -6.69 -9.39 -2.62
N SER A 42 -7.41 -10.00 -3.56
CA SER A 42 -7.16 -11.39 -3.99
C SER A 42 -5.83 -11.55 -4.75
N GLY A 43 -5.32 -10.48 -5.36
CA GLY A 43 -4.07 -10.48 -6.12
C GLY A 43 -3.58 -9.09 -6.53
N PRO A 44 -2.56 -8.99 -7.41
CA PRO A 44 -1.88 -7.75 -7.81
C PRO A 44 -2.74 -6.83 -8.72
N ALA A 45 -3.77 -6.21 -8.15
CA ALA A 45 -4.74 -5.39 -8.90
C ALA A 45 -4.34 -3.90 -8.97
N LEU A 46 -3.26 -3.62 -9.70
CA LEU A 46 -2.62 -2.29 -9.74
C LEU A 46 -3.62 -1.16 -9.98
N GLY A 47 -4.39 -1.18 -11.07
CA GLY A 47 -5.23 -0.04 -11.41
C GLY A 47 -6.38 0.23 -10.42
N ALA A 48 -6.84 -0.78 -9.67
CA ALA A 48 -7.78 -0.55 -8.56
C ALA A 48 -7.11 0.15 -7.38
N VAL A 49 -5.88 -0.23 -7.04
CA VAL A 49 -5.08 0.50 -6.04
C VAL A 49 -4.91 1.95 -6.48
N LEU A 50 -4.53 2.19 -7.74
CA LEU A 50 -4.33 3.55 -8.26
C LEU A 50 -5.61 4.39 -8.19
N ASN A 51 -6.77 3.82 -8.51
CA ASN A 51 -8.06 4.48 -8.33
C ASN A 51 -8.32 4.89 -6.88
N ILE A 52 -7.98 4.03 -5.92
CA ILE A 52 -8.10 4.33 -4.49
C ILE A 52 -7.12 5.43 -4.07
N LEU A 53 -5.88 5.39 -4.55
CA LEU A 53 -4.87 6.40 -4.22
C LEU A 53 -5.23 7.81 -4.66
N ARG A 54 -6.04 7.97 -5.72
CA ARG A 54 -6.58 9.28 -6.14
C ARG A 54 -7.43 9.95 -5.05
N CYS A 55 -8.04 9.17 -4.14
CA CYS A 55 -8.82 9.70 -3.03
C CYS A 55 -7.96 10.22 -1.87
N PHE A 56 -6.69 9.83 -1.81
CA PHE A 56 -5.79 10.07 -0.67
C PHE A 56 -4.52 10.81 -1.12
N PRO A 57 -4.62 12.12 -1.44
CA PRO A 57 -3.52 12.86 -2.07
C PRO A 57 -2.29 13.04 -1.16
N CYS A 58 -2.44 12.90 0.15
CA CYS A 58 -1.37 13.07 1.14
C CYS A 58 -0.91 11.74 1.76
N LEU A 59 -1.23 10.60 1.13
CA LEU A 59 -0.84 9.29 1.63
C LEU A 59 0.68 9.16 1.70
N GLU A 60 1.21 8.84 2.89
CA GLU A 60 2.64 8.68 3.14
C GLU A 60 3.08 7.21 3.16
N LYS A 61 2.19 6.31 3.58
CA LYS A 61 2.47 4.87 3.69
C LYS A 61 1.32 4.02 3.16
N LEU A 62 1.65 3.07 2.30
CA LEU A 62 0.70 2.13 1.72
C LEU A 62 1.07 0.69 2.08
N TYR A 63 0.11 -0.06 2.58
CA TYR A 63 0.17 -1.51 2.73
C TYR A 63 -0.75 -2.17 1.71
N VAL A 64 -0.24 -3.15 0.99
CA VAL A 64 -1.00 -3.99 0.06
C VAL A 64 -0.81 -5.44 0.45
N ILE A 65 -1.90 -6.12 0.73
CA ILE A 65 -1.92 -7.50 1.22
C ILE A 65 -2.64 -8.35 0.19
N TRP A 66 -1.94 -9.33 -0.39
CA TRP A 66 -2.56 -10.30 -1.29
C TRP A 66 -3.01 -11.52 -0.51
N ASP A 67 -4.31 -11.77 -0.50
CA ASP A 67 -4.94 -12.89 0.20
C ASP A 67 -5.87 -13.65 -0.75
N GLU A 68 -5.45 -14.86 -1.12
CA GLU A 68 -6.17 -15.74 -2.03
C GLU A 68 -7.58 -16.14 -1.56
N TYR A 69 -7.90 -15.95 -0.28
CA TYR A 69 -9.23 -16.21 0.28
C TYR A 69 -10.22 -15.05 0.09
N VAL A 70 -9.74 -13.87 -0.35
CA VAL A 70 -10.61 -12.74 -0.69
C VAL A 70 -11.33 -13.03 -2.00
N LYS A 71 -12.66 -13.04 -1.99
CA LYS A 71 -13.50 -13.32 -3.17
C LYS A 71 -13.95 -12.07 -3.94
N ALA A 72 -13.47 -10.89 -3.57
CA ALA A 72 -13.91 -9.65 -4.18
C ALA A 72 -13.42 -9.54 -5.63
N GLU A 73 -14.37 -9.49 -6.58
CA GLU A 73 -14.08 -9.14 -7.96
C GLU A 73 -13.81 -7.64 -8.08
N ILE A 74 -12.68 -7.30 -8.66
CA ILE A 74 -12.30 -5.91 -8.87
C ILE A 74 -12.87 -5.49 -10.23
N LYS A 75 -13.95 -4.71 -10.18
CA LYS A 75 -14.61 -4.16 -11.37
C LYS A 75 -14.22 -2.69 -11.55
N ASN A 76 -14.12 -2.25 -12.80
CA ASN A 76 -13.88 -0.85 -13.19
C ASN A 76 -12.47 -0.31 -12.83
N VAL A 77 -11.45 -0.98 -13.36
CA VAL A 77 -10.10 -0.44 -13.39
C VAL A 77 -10.05 0.68 -14.43
N ARG A 78 -9.70 1.89 -14.01
CA ARG A 78 -9.28 2.93 -14.96
C ARG A 78 -7.81 2.68 -15.24
N GLU A 79 -7.42 2.76 -16.51
CA GLU A 79 -6.00 2.75 -16.84
C GLU A 79 -5.29 3.93 -16.20
N TYR A 80 -4.03 3.73 -15.87
CA TYR A 80 -3.17 4.80 -15.39
C TYR A 80 -2.86 5.72 -16.57
N ASP A 81 -3.28 6.99 -16.47
CA ASP A 81 -2.91 8.03 -17.41
C ASP A 81 -1.80 8.88 -16.77
N PRO A 82 -0.57 8.88 -17.31
CA PRO A 82 0.51 9.74 -16.84
C PRO A 82 0.18 11.24 -16.85
N LEU A 83 -0.81 11.66 -17.64
CA LEU A 83 -1.30 13.05 -17.70
C LEU A 83 -2.28 13.40 -16.56
N ASP A 84 -2.78 12.41 -15.82
CA ASP A 84 -3.59 12.55 -14.59
C ASP A 84 -2.79 12.04 -13.37
N PRO A 85 -1.84 12.84 -12.84
CA PRO A 85 -0.91 12.37 -11.83
C PRO A 85 -1.60 12.13 -10.49
N ILE A 86 -1.29 10.97 -9.89
CA ILE A 86 -1.75 10.62 -8.55
C ILE A 86 -0.90 11.37 -7.53
N LYS A 87 -1.47 12.43 -6.94
CA LYS A 87 -0.78 13.39 -6.07
C LYS A 87 0.11 12.77 -4.97
N CYS A 88 -0.31 11.65 -4.37
CA CYS A 88 0.49 11.02 -3.33
C CYS A 88 1.76 10.35 -3.89
N LEU A 89 1.75 9.79 -5.10
CA LEU A 89 2.94 9.21 -5.73
C LEU A 89 4.00 10.29 -6.03
N GLU A 90 3.55 11.49 -6.38
CA GLU A 90 4.41 12.62 -6.70
C GLU A 90 5.14 13.14 -5.46
N ASN A 91 4.42 13.34 -4.34
CA ASN A 91 4.90 14.21 -3.26
C ASN A 91 4.87 13.62 -1.86
N HIS A 92 4.16 12.50 -1.64
CA HIS A 92 3.85 12.05 -0.27
C HIS A 92 4.23 10.61 0.04
N LEU A 93 4.09 9.69 -0.91
CA LEU A 93 4.26 8.26 -0.67
C LEU A 93 5.74 7.93 -0.45
N LYS A 94 6.08 7.65 0.81
CA LYS A 94 7.45 7.35 1.26
C LYS A 94 7.68 5.85 1.46
N VAL A 95 6.64 5.10 1.85
CA VAL A 95 6.79 3.69 2.20
C VAL A 95 5.72 2.84 1.53
N LEU A 96 6.16 1.79 0.84
CA LEU A 96 5.30 0.74 0.31
C LEU A 96 5.59 -0.58 1.03
N VAL A 97 4.55 -1.30 1.41
CA VAL A 97 4.67 -2.62 2.01
C VAL A 97 3.79 -3.60 1.25
N LEU A 98 4.39 -4.65 0.69
CA LEU A 98 3.70 -5.70 -0.05
C LEU A 98 3.75 -7.00 0.75
N LYS A 99 2.60 -7.55 1.15
CA LYS A 99 2.50 -8.81 1.90
C LYS A 99 2.00 -9.94 1.02
N ASN A 100 2.54 -11.13 1.29
CA ASN A 100 2.38 -12.34 0.49
C ASN A 100 2.94 -12.19 -0.93
N TYR A 101 4.03 -11.44 -1.05
CA TYR A 101 4.75 -11.27 -2.31
C TYR A 101 5.37 -12.61 -2.74
N LYS A 102 5.01 -13.12 -3.90
CA LYS A 102 5.53 -14.37 -4.49
C LYS A 102 6.69 -14.12 -5.46
N GLY A 103 6.81 -12.90 -5.98
CA GLY A 103 7.88 -12.51 -6.92
C GLY A 103 7.69 -13.04 -8.33
N GLY A 104 6.45 -13.41 -8.69
CA GLY A 104 6.06 -13.70 -10.06
C GLY A 104 5.89 -12.42 -10.89
N GLU A 105 5.63 -12.58 -12.18
CA GLU A 105 5.53 -11.48 -13.15
C GLU A 105 4.53 -10.39 -12.74
N GLU A 106 3.32 -10.77 -12.28
CA GLU A 106 2.29 -9.82 -11.85
C GLU A 106 2.72 -9.03 -10.59
N ASP A 107 3.32 -9.71 -9.62
CA ASP A 107 3.81 -9.11 -8.38
C ASP A 107 4.95 -8.12 -8.65
N VAL A 108 5.89 -8.52 -9.50
CA VAL A 108 7.01 -7.70 -9.96
C VAL A 108 6.48 -6.49 -10.73
N GLY A 109 5.55 -6.70 -11.67
CA GLY A 109 4.94 -5.62 -12.44
C GLY A 109 4.25 -4.59 -11.55
N PHE A 110 3.51 -5.05 -10.54
CA PHE A 110 2.89 -4.19 -9.54
C PHE A 110 3.94 -3.37 -8.78
N ALA A 111 4.97 -4.01 -8.23
CA ALA A 111 5.99 -3.33 -7.44
C ALA A 111 6.82 -2.36 -8.30
N LYS A 112 7.21 -2.78 -9.51
CA LYS A 112 7.97 -1.99 -10.48
C LYS A 112 7.25 -0.69 -10.82
N PHE A 113 5.92 -0.70 -10.96
CA PHE A 113 5.16 0.52 -11.17
C PHE A 113 5.47 1.58 -10.10
N PHE A 114 5.44 1.21 -8.82
CA PHE A 114 5.74 2.14 -7.73
C PHE A 114 7.21 2.56 -7.72
N VAL A 115 8.12 1.63 -8.00
CA VAL A 115 9.56 1.93 -8.12
C VAL A 115 9.81 3.02 -9.15
N LEU A 116 9.12 2.98 -10.29
CA LEU A 116 9.34 3.91 -11.40
C LEU A 116 8.53 5.21 -11.29
N ASN A 117 7.37 5.20 -10.62
CA ASN A 117 6.43 6.33 -10.62
C ASN A 117 6.33 7.08 -9.28
N ALA A 118 6.73 6.49 -8.15
CA ALA A 118 6.69 7.19 -6.87
C ALA A 118 8.00 7.98 -6.64
N LYS A 119 7.92 9.31 -6.69
CA LYS A 119 9.10 10.20 -6.78
C LYS A 119 9.79 10.46 -5.45
N VAL A 120 9.09 10.25 -4.33
CA VAL A 120 9.61 10.45 -2.97
C VAL A 120 9.65 9.16 -2.17
N LEU A 121 9.61 8.02 -2.85
CA LEU A 121 9.65 6.71 -2.22
C LEU A 121 11.02 6.51 -1.55
N LYS A 122 11.00 6.07 -0.30
CA LYS A 122 12.19 5.85 0.52
C LYS A 122 12.40 4.39 0.85
N GLU A 123 11.32 3.63 0.94
CA GLU A 123 11.39 2.23 1.36
C GLU A 123 10.31 1.39 0.70
N ILE A 124 10.70 0.20 0.23
CA ILE A 124 9.79 -0.88 -0.13
C ILE A 124 10.10 -2.09 0.75
N LYS A 125 9.07 -2.61 1.43
CA LYS A 125 9.15 -3.82 2.25
C LYS A 125 8.35 -4.93 1.59
N PHE A 126 9.01 -6.03 1.25
CA PHE A 126 8.40 -7.25 0.73
C PHE A 126 8.28 -8.27 1.86
N GLY A 127 7.06 -8.49 2.33
CA GLY A 127 6.70 -9.68 3.11
C GLY A 127 6.44 -10.83 2.14
N VAL A 128 7.48 -11.63 1.90
CA VAL A 128 7.48 -12.71 0.91
C VAL A 128 6.65 -13.90 1.39
N CYS A 129 5.91 -14.53 0.49
CA CYS A 129 5.12 -15.72 0.80
C CYS A 129 6.00 -16.83 1.38
N LYS A 130 5.55 -17.50 2.46
CA LYS A 130 6.27 -18.61 3.11
C LYS A 130 6.66 -19.76 2.18
N LYS A 131 5.97 -19.91 1.05
CA LYS A 131 6.23 -20.95 0.06
C LYS A 131 7.46 -20.64 -0.81
N ILE A 132 8.03 -19.45 -0.69
CA ILE A 132 9.19 -18.98 -1.46
C ILE A 132 10.41 -18.94 -0.54
N ASP A 133 11.46 -19.63 -0.96
CA ASP A 133 12.75 -19.58 -0.29
C ASP A 133 13.48 -18.30 -0.69
N ILE A 134 13.74 -17.43 0.29
CA ILE A 134 14.49 -16.19 0.07
C ILE A 134 15.98 -16.49 0.21
N ASP A 135 16.69 -16.46 -0.92
CA ASP A 135 18.14 -16.45 -0.93
C ASP A 135 18.69 -15.18 -1.60
N LYS A 136 20.01 -14.99 -1.53
CA LYS A 136 20.67 -13.81 -2.11
C LYS A 136 20.50 -13.73 -3.63
N LYS A 137 20.44 -14.87 -4.31
CA LYS A 137 20.29 -14.92 -5.77
C LYS A 137 18.89 -14.43 -6.16
N TRP A 138 17.86 -15.00 -5.53
CA TRP A 138 16.47 -14.60 -5.72
C TRP A 138 16.28 -13.10 -5.43
N MET A 139 16.81 -12.59 -4.32
CA MET A 139 16.73 -11.14 -4.03
C MET A 139 17.40 -10.28 -5.10
N THR A 140 18.54 -10.72 -5.63
CA THR A 140 19.24 -10.00 -6.71
C THR A 140 18.41 -10.02 -8.00
N ASP A 141 17.85 -11.18 -8.36
CA ASP A 141 16.98 -11.32 -9.53
C ASP A 141 15.75 -10.42 -9.42
N GLN A 142 15.14 -10.31 -8.24
CA GLN A 142 14.01 -9.40 -8.01
C GLN A 142 14.41 -7.92 -8.19
N LEU A 143 15.55 -7.49 -7.65
CA LEU A 143 16.03 -6.11 -7.83
C LEU A 143 16.30 -5.79 -9.31
N MET A 144 16.81 -6.74 -10.08
CA MET A 144 17.00 -6.58 -11.53
C MET A 144 15.66 -6.41 -12.25
N LEU A 145 14.68 -7.24 -11.94
CA LEU A 145 13.34 -7.20 -12.56
C LEU A 145 12.57 -5.92 -12.24
N LEU A 146 12.79 -5.34 -11.06
CA LEU A 146 12.21 -4.07 -10.65
C LEU A 146 12.82 -2.85 -11.35
N GLU A 147 13.88 -3.04 -12.14
CA GLU A 147 14.64 -1.96 -12.80
C GLU A 147 15.04 -0.85 -11.83
N VAL A 148 15.53 -1.25 -10.65
CA VAL A 148 15.78 -0.29 -9.58
C VAL A 148 16.82 0.78 -9.96
N GLU A 149 17.66 0.56 -10.98
CA GLU A 149 18.62 1.56 -11.45
C GLU A 149 17.99 2.75 -12.18
N THR A 150 16.79 2.59 -12.75
CA THR A 150 16.08 3.65 -13.50
C THR A 150 15.11 4.46 -12.62
N ARG A 151 15.07 4.17 -11.32
CA ARG A 151 14.14 4.77 -10.36
C ARG A 151 14.36 6.29 -10.20
N PRO A 152 13.29 7.09 -10.04
CA PRO A 152 13.40 8.51 -9.73
C PRO A 152 13.97 8.80 -8.34
N SER A 153 13.83 7.85 -7.39
CA SER A 153 14.30 7.98 -6.00
C SER A 153 15.52 7.08 -5.73
N PRO A 154 16.76 7.56 -5.97
CA PRO A 154 17.97 6.73 -5.88
C PRO A 154 18.21 6.17 -4.48
N ASP A 155 17.72 6.82 -3.43
CA ASP A 155 17.90 6.37 -2.03
C ASP A 155 16.85 5.37 -1.55
N THR A 156 15.98 4.86 -2.43
CA THR A 156 14.98 3.85 -2.07
C THR A 156 15.65 2.59 -1.54
N VAL A 157 15.30 2.19 -0.31
CA VAL A 157 15.76 0.96 0.33
C VAL A 157 14.76 -0.17 0.09
N PHE A 158 15.27 -1.32 -0.36
CA PHE A 158 14.46 -2.52 -0.60
C PHE A 158 14.74 -3.54 0.48
N LYS A 159 13.71 -4.01 1.18
CA LYS A 159 13.83 -5.00 2.26
C LYS A 159 12.95 -6.19 1.97
N TYR A 160 13.56 -7.38 1.95
CA TYR A 160 12.85 -8.65 1.83
C TYR A 160 12.83 -9.35 3.18
N ARG A 161 11.66 -9.86 3.56
CA ARG A 161 11.47 -10.65 4.77
C ARG A 161 10.56 -11.83 4.47
N SER A 162 10.85 -12.99 5.05
CA SER A 162 9.93 -14.11 4.98
C SER A 162 8.67 -13.77 5.77
N GLY A 163 7.50 -14.00 5.19
CA GLY A 163 6.23 -13.65 5.80
C GLY A 163 5.93 -14.53 7.02
N SER A 164 5.55 -13.91 8.15
CA SER A 164 4.88 -14.63 9.24
C SER A 164 3.41 -14.87 8.89
N SER A 165 2.82 -15.96 9.41
CA SER A 165 1.41 -16.34 9.15
C SER A 165 0.42 -15.50 9.94
N CYS A 166 0.88 -14.51 10.69
CA CYS A 166 0.04 -13.83 11.67
C CYS A 166 -0.89 -12.86 10.94
N TRP A 167 -2.13 -13.32 10.74
CA TRP A 167 -3.32 -12.50 10.65
C TRP A 167 -4.14 -12.52 11.94
N ASP A 168 -3.70 -13.26 12.97
CA ASP A 168 -4.43 -13.40 14.24
C ASP A 168 -3.97 -12.44 15.33
N THR A 169 -3.57 -11.22 14.97
CA THR A 169 -3.46 -10.16 15.97
C THR A 169 -4.49 -9.11 15.62
N TYR A 170 -5.57 -9.13 16.39
CA TYR A 170 -6.43 -7.99 16.62
C TYR A 170 -5.60 -6.72 16.52
N LEU A 171 -6.03 -5.75 15.71
CA LEU A 171 -5.58 -4.38 15.86
C LEU A 171 -5.77 -4.09 17.35
N ASP A 172 -4.67 -3.94 18.10
CA ASP A 172 -4.75 -3.57 19.49
C ASP A 172 -5.16 -2.09 19.49
N THR A 173 -6.45 -1.86 19.32
CA THR A 173 -7.08 -0.55 19.17
C THR A 173 -6.99 0.26 20.46
N GLU A 174 -6.45 -0.33 21.53
CA GLU A 174 -6.21 0.34 22.80
C GLU A 174 -4.88 1.12 22.85
N ASP A 175 -3.92 0.87 21.94
CA ASP A 175 -2.66 1.61 21.93
C ASP A 175 -2.65 2.75 20.90
N LEU A 176 -3.39 3.81 21.22
CA LEU A 176 -3.43 5.07 20.46
C LEU A 176 -2.06 5.80 20.38
N SER A 177 -1.01 5.27 21.02
CA SER A 177 0.35 5.82 20.98
C SER A 177 1.20 5.31 19.80
N VAL A 178 0.73 4.27 19.11
CA VAL A 178 1.46 3.70 17.96
C VAL A 178 1.31 4.63 16.76
N ALA A 179 2.41 5.26 16.35
CA ALA A 179 2.44 6.17 15.18
C ALA A 179 2.03 5.50 13.85
N ASP A 180 2.04 4.16 13.80
CA ASP A 180 1.64 3.36 12.66
C ASP A 180 0.89 2.10 13.13
N PRO A 181 -0.46 2.12 13.13
CA PRO A 181 -1.29 1.08 13.72
C PRO A 181 -1.16 -0.28 13.03
N PHE A 182 -0.56 -0.30 11.83
CA PHE A 182 -0.34 -1.53 11.09
C PHE A 182 1.05 -2.12 11.33
N SER A 183 1.99 -1.37 11.93
CA SER A 183 3.39 -1.80 12.05
C SER A 183 3.56 -3.16 12.74
N CYS A 184 2.74 -3.46 13.74
CA CYS A 184 2.77 -4.75 14.47
C CYS A 184 2.44 -5.95 13.56
N CYS A 185 1.64 -5.77 12.50
CA CYS A 185 1.33 -6.82 11.52
C CYS A 185 2.51 -7.13 10.57
N PHE A 186 3.62 -6.38 10.68
CA PHE A 186 4.81 -6.46 9.82
C PHE A 186 6.14 -6.45 10.60
N LEU A 187 6.09 -6.34 11.93
CA LEU A 187 7.23 -6.49 12.83
C LEU A 187 7.03 -7.81 13.56
N ASP A 188 7.67 -8.88 13.10
CA ASP A 188 8.17 -9.97 13.94
C ASP A 188 9.05 -10.91 13.09
N GLY A 189 10.27 -11.17 13.60
CA GLY A 189 11.35 -11.93 12.99
C GLY A 189 12.65 -11.14 12.91
#